data_AF-A0A7J7Z133-F1
#
_entry.id   AF-A0A7J7Z133-F1
#
_cell.length_a   1.000
_cell.length_b   1.000
_cell.length_c   1.000
_cell.angle_alpha   90.00
_cell.angle_beta   90.00
_cell.angle_gamma   90.00
#
_symmetry.space_group_name_H-M   'P 1'
#
loop_
_entity.id
_entity.type
_entity.pdbx_description
1 polymer ?
#
loop_
_entity_poly.entity_id
_entity_poly.type
_entity_poly.pdbx_seq_one_letter_code
_entity_poly.pdbx_strand_id
1 'polypeptide(L)'
;MPLFGNTFSPKKTPPRKSASLSNLHNLDRSTREVELGLDYGTPTMNLAGQSLKFENGHWVAETGISGGVDQREAQRLRRRNQQLEEENNLLQVKVEVLLDMFSETTAEFQIMKKELEELKSVNRRRK
;
A
#
# COMPACT_ATOMS: atom_id res chain seq x y z
N MET A 1 -9.17 -63.62 16.54
CA MET A 1 -8.82 -62.38 15.83
C MET A 1 -9.02 -62.57 14.32
N PRO A 2 -10.11 -62.05 13.73
CA PRO A 2 -10.05 -61.42 12.42
C PRO A 2 -9.66 -59.95 12.62
N LEU A 3 -8.52 -59.54 12.05
CA LEU A 3 -7.86 -58.25 12.31
C LEU A 3 -8.08 -57.20 11.20
N PHE A 4 -8.97 -57.42 10.23
CA PHE A 4 -9.26 -56.43 9.20
C PHE A 4 -10.72 -56.52 8.75
N GLY A 5 -11.48 -55.46 8.99
CA GLY A 5 -12.83 -55.31 8.44
C GLY A 5 -13.80 -54.57 9.36
N ASN A 6 -13.64 -53.26 9.50
CA ASN A 6 -14.83 -52.40 9.57
C ASN A 6 -14.60 -51.20 8.65
N THR A 7 -15.32 -51.21 7.54
CA THR A 7 -15.27 -50.25 6.45
C THR A 7 -15.70 -48.87 6.97
N PHE A 8 -14.85 -47.87 6.71
CA PHE A 8 -15.19 -46.46 6.90
C PHE A 8 -16.55 -46.17 6.25
N SER A 9 -17.57 -45.99 7.09
CA SER A 9 -18.95 -45.75 6.72
C SER A 9 -19.34 -44.36 7.23
N PRO A 10 -18.81 -43.29 6.60
CA PRO A 10 -19.09 -41.93 7.03
C PRO A 10 -20.60 -41.70 6.92
N LYS A 11 -21.22 -41.30 8.04
CA LYS A 11 -22.64 -40.95 8.08
C LYS A 11 -22.92 -39.94 6.97
N LYS A 12 -23.98 -40.16 6.18
CA LYS A 12 -24.37 -39.21 5.13
C LYS A 12 -24.51 -37.83 5.77
N THR A 13 -23.73 -36.88 5.28
CA THR A 13 -23.85 -35.48 5.71
C THR A 13 -25.29 -35.04 5.43
N PRO A 14 -25.97 -34.41 6.40
CA PRO A 14 -27.31 -33.89 6.18
C PRO A 14 -27.32 -33.04 4.91
N PRO A 15 -28.37 -33.11 4.08
CA PRO A 15 -28.48 -32.26 2.91
C PRO A 15 -28.19 -30.83 3.34
N ARG A 16 -27.15 -30.20 2.76
CA ARG A 16 -26.99 -28.77 2.95
C ARG A 16 -28.30 -28.17 2.48
N LYS A 17 -29.02 -27.50 3.39
CA LYS A 17 -30.07 -26.58 2.98
C LYS A 17 -29.36 -25.62 2.05
N SER A 18 -29.53 -25.81 0.74
CA SER A 18 -29.13 -24.79 -0.19
C SER A 18 -29.77 -23.52 0.33
N ALA A 19 -28.98 -22.46 0.52
CA ALA A 19 -29.53 -21.12 0.64
C ALA A 19 -30.07 -20.76 -0.75
N SER A 20 -31.06 -21.52 -1.22
CA SER A 20 -31.88 -21.11 -2.32
C SER A 20 -32.55 -19.83 -1.83
N LEU A 21 -32.31 -18.73 -2.53
CA LEU A 21 -33.02 -17.47 -2.33
C LEU A 21 -34.54 -17.63 -2.49
N SER A 22 -35.06 -18.84 -2.76
CA SER A 22 -36.47 -19.19 -2.76
C SER A 22 -37.22 -18.92 -1.44
N ASN A 23 -36.55 -18.62 -0.33
CA ASN A 23 -37.22 -18.10 0.89
C ASN A 23 -37.71 -16.65 0.75
N LEU A 24 -37.56 -16.03 -0.42
CA LEU A 24 -38.15 -14.75 -0.83
C LEU A 24 -39.64 -14.59 -0.46
N HIS A 25 -40.41 -15.68 -0.47
CA HIS A 25 -41.83 -15.68 -0.11
C HIS A 25 -42.10 -15.64 1.42
N ASN A 26 -41.09 -15.93 2.24
CA ASN A 26 -41.17 -15.88 3.70
C ASN A 26 -40.86 -14.49 4.27
N LEU A 27 -40.31 -13.59 3.44
CA LEU A 27 -40.14 -12.19 3.81
C LEU A 27 -41.49 -11.49 3.69
N ASP A 28 -41.82 -10.68 4.69
CA ASP A 28 -42.94 -9.77 4.62
C ASP A 28 -42.73 -8.75 3.49
N ARG A 29 -43.85 -8.19 2.99
CA ARG A 29 -43.84 -7.30 1.83
C ARG A 29 -42.88 -6.12 2.02
N SER A 30 -42.84 -5.51 3.21
CA SER A 30 -41.97 -4.38 3.54
C SER A 30 -40.49 -4.76 3.46
N THR A 31 -40.06 -5.83 4.12
CA THR A 31 -38.65 -6.26 4.06
C THR A 31 -38.23 -6.63 2.64
N ARG A 32 -39.11 -7.27 1.88
CA ARG A 32 -38.84 -7.61 0.48
C ARG A 32 -38.65 -6.37 -0.41
N GLU A 33 -39.49 -5.35 -0.21
CA GLU A 33 -39.38 -4.07 -0.95
C GLU A 33 -38.12 -3.29 -0.57
N VAL A 34 -37.68 -3.35 0.68
CA VAL A 34 -36.44 -2.69 1.14
C VAL A 34 -35.17 -3.41 0.65
N GLU A 35 -35.12 -4.74 0.76
CA GLU A 35 -33.89 -5.50 0.45
C GLU A 35 -33.74 -5.82 -1.05
N LEU A 36 -34.85 -6.04 -1.75
CA LEU A 36 -34.88 -6.57 -3.12
C LEU A 36 -35.80 -5.77 -4.05
N GLY A 37 -36.29 -4.61 -3.59
CA GLY A 37 -37.07 -3.70 -4.42
C GLY A 37 -36.24 -3.02 -5.49
N LEU A 38 -36.95 -2.41 -6.44
CA LEU A 38 -36.33 -1.59 -7.49
C LEU A 38 -35.83 -0.23 -6.97
N ASP A 39 -36.26 0.16 -5.77
CA ASP A 39 -35.82 1.37 -5.09
C ASP A 39 -34.66 1.06 -4.13
N TYR A 40 -33.48 0.77 -4.70
CA TYR A 40 -32.28 0.35 -3.96
C TYR A 40 -31.46 1.53 -3.41
N GLY A 41 -31.89 2.78 -3.64
CA GLY A 41 -31.18 3.97 -3.19
C GLY A 41 -29.70 4.02 -3.64
N THR A 42 -28.87 4.67 -2.83
CA THR A 42 -27.41 4.67 -3.03
C THR A 42 -26.83 3.35 -2.51
N PRO A 43 -25.99 2.62 -3.27
CA PRO A 43 -25.41 1.37 -2.80
C PRO A 43 -24.67 1.53 -1.47
N THR A 44 -24.98 0.66 -0.50
CA THR A 44 -24.30 0.61 0.80
C THR A 44 -23.70 -0.78 1.05
N MET A 45 -22.64 -0.85 1.86
CA MET A 45 -21.93 -2.09 2.18
C MET A 45 -21.48 -2.06 3.64
N ASN A 46 -21.77 -3.14 4.37
CA ASN A 46 -21.21 -3.35 5.71
C ASN A 46 -20.02 -4.31 5.62
N LEU A 47 -18.81 -3.80 5.82
CA LEU A 47 -17.59 -4.60 5.80
C LEU A 47 -16.83 -4.39 7.12
N ALA A 48 -16.53 -5.49 7.83
CA ALA A 48 -15.78 -5.46 9.10
C ALA A 48 -16.37 -4.49 10.15
N GLY A 49 -17.70 -4.32 10.19
CA GLY A 49 -18.37 -3.40 11.11
C GLY A 49 -18.30 -1.92 10.71
N GLN A 50 -17.83 -1.62 9.49
CA GLN A 50 -17.90 -0.28 8.89
C GLN A 50 -19.02 -0.26 7.86
N SER A 51 -19.93 0.72 7.98
CA SER A 51 -20.92 1.03 6.95
C SER A 51 -20.27 1.94 5.91
N LEU A 52 -20.34 1.54 4.65
CA LEU A 52 -19.80 2.25 3.48
C LEU A 52 -20.96 2.61 2.56
N LYS A 53 -20.93 3.82 2.01
CA LYS A 53 -21.87 4.32 0.99
C LYS A 53 -21.13 4.63 -0.31
N PHE A 54 -21.72 4.29 -1.45
CA PHE A 54 -21.11 4.55 -2.74
C PHE A 54 -21.47 5.95 -3.25
N GLU A 55 -20.53 6.89 -3.20
CA GLU A 55 -20.73 8.28 -3.62
C GLU A 55 -19.64 8.72 -4.59
N ASN A 56 -20.02 9.42 -5.66
CA ASN A 56 -19.08 9.96 -6.66
C ASN A 56 -18.08 8.92 -7.22
N GLY A 57 -18.52 7.68 -7.43
CA GLY A 57 -17.67 6.61 -7.98
C GLY A 57 -16.80 5.88 -6.96
N HIS A 58 -16.89 6.20 -5.66
CA HIS A 58 -16.02 5.65 -4.63
C HIS A 58 -16.84 5.20 -3.40
N TRP A 59 -16.35 4.21 -2.67
CA TRP A 59 -16.91 3.81 -1.38
C TRP A 59 -16.41 4.74 -0.27
N VAL A 60 -17.34 5.39 0.43
CA VAL A 60 -17.08 6.35 1.51
C VAL A 60 -17.64 5.79 2.82
N ALA A 61 -16.85 5.80 3.89
CA ALA A 61 -17.33 5.37 5.21
C ALA A 61 -18.41 6.32 5.74
N GLU A 62 -19.54 5.76 6.14
CA GLU A 62 -20.59 6.47 6.85
C GLU A 62 -20.05 6.90 8.22
N THR A 63 -20.11 8.19 8.53
CA THR A 63 -19.30 8.86 9.55
C THR A 63 -19.71 8.54 11.02
N GLY A 64 -20.23 7.35 11.29
CA GLY A 64 -20.89 7.03 12.55
C GLY A 64 -20.02 6.38 13.63
N ILE A 65 -19.17 5.38 13.32
CA ILE A 65 -18.68 4.48 14.40
C ILE A 65 -17.18 4.10 14.28
N SER A 66 -16.54 4.26 13.13
CA SER A 66 -15.20 3.70 12.89
C SER A 66 -14.21 4.63 12.16
N GLY A 67 -14.62 5.84 11.76
CA GLY A 67 -13.78 6.78 11.00
C GLY A 67 -12.65 7.45 11.80
N GLY A 68 -12.66 7.41 13.14
CA GLY A 68 -11.70 8.15 13.97
C GLY A 68 -10.30 7.52 14.05
N VAL A 69 -10.19 6.20 14.01
CA VAL A 69 -8.89 5.50 14.11
C VAL A 69 -8.16 5.53 12.76
N ASP A 70 -8.89 5.25 11.68
CA ASP A 70 -8.35 5.22 10.32
C ASP A 70 -7.95 6.63 9.85
N GLN A 71 -8.71 7.67 10.22
CA GLN A 71 -8.33 9.05 9.90
C GLN A 71 -7.09 9.53 10.67
N ARG A 72 -6.92 9.11 11.93
CA ARG A 72 -5.71 9.43 12.72
C ARG A 72 -4.47 8.73 12.17
N GLU A 73 -4.62 7.45 11.82
CA GLU A 73 -3.54 6.68 11.20
C GLU A 73 -3.18 7.23 9.81
N ALA A 74 -4.17 7.55 8.99
CA ALA A 74 -3.97 8.19 7.69
C ALA A 74 -3.27 9.55 7.83
N GLN A 75 -3.63 10.38 8.82
CA GLN A 75 -2.92 11.63 9.09
C GLN A 75 -1.47 11.41 9.53
N ARG A 76 -1.22 10.40 10.39
CA ARG A 76 0.13 10.03 10.82
C ARG A 76 0.98 9.57 9.62
N LEU A 77 0.42 8.73 8.75
CA LEU A 77 1.10 8.24 7.54
C LEU A 77 1.40 9.38 6.57
N ARG A 78 0.46 10.32 6.37
CA ARG A 78 0.71 11.52 5.55
C ARG A 78 1.86 12.37 6.07
N ARG A 79 1.89 12.63 7.39
CA ARG A 79 3.02 13.36 8.02
C ARG A 79 4.33 12.62 7.84
N ARG A 80 4.34 11.30 7.99
CA ARG A 80 5.56 10.50 7.81
C ARG A 80 6.04 10.50 6.36
N ASN A 81 5.13 10.40 5.39
CA ASN A 81 5.48 10.50 3.98
C ASN A 81 6.08 11.86 3.65
N GLN A 82 5.47 12.95 4.13
CA GLN A 82 6.00 14.29 3.91
C GLN A 82 7.43 14.44 4.48
N GLN A 83 7.68 13.96 5.70
CA GLN A 83 9.02 13.95 6.28
C GLN A 83 10.01 13.13 5.46
N LEU A 84 9.60 11.97 4.96
CA LEU A 84 10.44 11.12 4.13
C LEU A 84 10.76 11.78 2.78
N GLU A 85 9.81 12.48 2.17
CA GLU A 85 10.02 13.25 0.95
C GLU A 85 11.00 14.41 1.18
N GLU A 86 10.85 15.14 2.28
CA GLU A 86 11.78 16.22 2.67
C GLU A 86 13.20 15.68 2.93
N GLU A 87 13.34 14.57 3.65
CA GLU A 87 14.62 13.89 3.86
C GLU A 87 15.22 13.39 2.54
N ASN A 88 14.42 12.83 1.64
CA ASN A 88 14.88 12.36 0.34
C ASN A 88 15.42 13.50 -0.51
N ASN A 89 14.68 14.60 -0.61
CA ASN A 89 15.10 15.81 -1.33
C ASN A 89 16.40 16.39 -0.75
N LEU A 90 16.51 16.46 0.58
CA LEU A 90 17.74 16.92 1.24
C LEU A 90 18.93 16.00 0.95
N LEU A 91 18.72 14.69 1.00
CA LEU A 91 19.76 13.71 0.68
C LEU A 91 20.23 13.84 -0.77
N GLN A 92 19.30 14.07 -1.70
CA GLN A 92 19.65 14.29 -3.10
C GLN A 92 20.55 15.51 -3.27
N VAL A 93 20.19 16.66 -2.68
CA VAL A 93 21.02 17.88 -2.73
C VAL A 93 22.39 17.65 -2.09
N LYS A 94 22.47 16.92 -0.97
CA LYS A 94 23.76 16.58 -0.35
C LYS A 94 24.64 15.75 -1.27
N VAL A 95 24.08 14.78 -1.98
CA VAL A 95 24.82 13.95 -2.93
C VAL A 95 25.33 14.81 -4.08
N GLU A 96 24.50 15.70 -4.64
CA GLU A 96 24.89 16.61 -5.72
C GLU A 96 26.07 17.51 -5.29
N VAL A 97 25.97 18.16 -4.13
CA VAL A 97 27.06 19.02 -3.61
C VAL A 97 28.35 18.22 -3.35
N LEU A 98 28.24 16.99 -2.83
CA LEU A 98 29.40 16.13 -2.62
C LEU A 98 30.06 15.72 -3.95
N LEU A 99 29.28 15.47 -5.00
CA LEU A 99 29.80 15.16 -6.34
C LEU A 99 30.48 16.37 -6.98
N ASP A 100 29.95 17.58 -6.77
CA ASP A 100 30.59 18.82 -7.23
C ASP A 100 31.93 19.03 -6.54
N MET A 101 31.98 18.94 -5.20
CA MET A 101 33.23 19.08 -4.44
C MET A 101 34.26 18.00 -4.81
N PHE A 102 33.81 16.76 -5.03
CA PHE A 102 34.67 15.66 -5.47
C PHE A 102 35.25 15.92 -6.87
N SER A 103 34.42 16.45 -7.77
CA SER A 103 34.83 16.79 -9.13
C SER A 103 35.81 17.96 -9.16
N GLU A 104 35.58 18.98 -8.33
CA GLU A 104 36.51 20.11 -8.12
C GLU A 104 37.87 19.63 -7.58
N THR A 105 37.87 18.85 -6.50
CA THR A 105 39.10 18.26 -5.93
C THR A 105 39.85 17.42 -6.96
N THR A 106 39.13 16.64 -7.77
CA THR A 106 39.73 15.83 -8.83
C THR A 106 40.36 16.69 -9.92
N ALA A 107 39.70 17.78 -10.33
CA ALA A 107 40.25 18.71 -11.32
C ALA A 107 41.53 19.39 -10.80
N GLU A 108 41.50 19.90 -9.56
CA GLU A 108 42.68 20.50 -8.90
C GLU A 108 43.85 19.51 -8.84
N PHE A 109 43.58 18.26 -8.44
CA PHE A 109 44.58 17.21 -8.40
C PHE A 109 45.22 16.95 -9.78
N GLN A 110 44.42 16.91 -10.84
CA GLN A 110 44.93 16.70 -12.20
C GLN A 110 45.79 17.89 -12.67
N ILE A 111 45.40 19.13 -12.33
CA ILE A 111 46.19 20.33 -12.62
C ILE A 111 47.55 20.26 -11.91
N MET A 112 47.56 20.04 -10.59
CA MET A 112 48.78 19.91 -9.80
C MET A 112 49.70 18.79 -10.32
N LYS A 113 49.10 17.64 -10.69
CA LYS A 113 49.84 16.51 -11.27
C LYS A 113 50.51 16.89 -12.58
N LYS A 114 49.82 17.64 -13.45
CA LYS A 114 50.36 18.11 -14.73
C LYS A 114 51.52 19.09 -14.51
N GLU A 115 51.36 20.08 -13.64
CA GLU A 115 52.42 21.04 -13.30
C GLU A 115 53.66 20.34 -12.74
N LEU A 116 53.49 19.34 -11.88
CA LEU A 116 54.59 18.55 -11.34
C LEU A 116 55.35 17.79 -12.44
N GLU A 117 54.65 17.19 -13.39
CA GLU A 117 55.27 16.50 -14.53
C GLU A 117 56.00 17.47 -15.47
N GLU A 118 55.44 18.66 -15.70
CA GLU A 118 56.11 19.73 -16.46
C GLU A 118 57.41 20.17 -15.78
N LEU A 119 57.38 20.43 -14.46
CA LEU A 119 58.57 20.80 -13.69
C LEU A 119 59.64 19.70 -13.71
N LYS A 120 59.26 18.43 -13.57
CA LYS A 120 60.19 17.30 -13.70
C LYS A 120 60.81 17.24 -15.09
N SER A 121 60.03 17.49 -16.14
CA SER A 121 60.51 17.49 -17.52
C SER A 121 61.55 18.60 -17.78
N VAL A 122 61.31 19.81 -17.25
CA VAL A 122 62.24 20.94 -17.35
C VAL A 122 63.54 20.65 -16.60
N ASN A 123 63.45 20.08 -15.39
CA ASN A 123 64.62 19.76 -14.59
C ASN A 123 65.49 18.66 -15.24
N ARG A 124 64.86 17.68 -15.92
CA ARG A 124 65.57 16.67 -16.71
C ARG A 124 66.29 17.25 -17.93
N ARG A 125 65.75 18.29 -18.57
CA ARG A 125 66.38 18.95 -19.73
C ARG A 125 67.56 19.87 -19.36
N ARG A 126 67.65 20.28 -18.09
CA ARG A 126 68.71 21.17 -17.58
C ARG A 126 69.93 20.44 -17.03
N LYS A 127 69.85 19.12 -16.85
CA LYS A 127 70.99 18.24 -16.53
C LYS A 127 71.54 17.62 -17.81
#